data_AF-A0A411WMF0-F1
#
_entry.id   AF-A0A411WMF0-F1
#
_cell.length_a   1.000
_cell.length_b   1.000
_cell.length_c   1.000
_cell.angle_alpha   90.00
_cell.angle_beta   90.00
_cell.angle_gamma   90.00
#
_symmetry.space_group_name_H-M   'P 1'
#
loop_
_entity.id
_entity.type
_entity.pdbx_description
1 polymer ?
#
loop_
_entity_poly.entity_id
_entity_poly.type
_entity_poly.pdbx_seq_one_letter_code
_entity_poly.pdbx_strand_id
1 'polypeptide(L)'
;MPNNAERPLLAMGLTRLEFLRISGKGLTGLAIAPSLLSLFGCKQEDVDNGTVGLITTPKGVLVTQRARCTGCHRCETSCTTFNDGSVGTFFSRIKIHRHYFFGDNGVGSGGGLFGDLNYTADTCRQCKDPQCLKVCPIGAISYNEKEGCIAVDHKRCIGCSACTTACPWMMATVNTETKKSSKCILCGECANACPTGALKIIEWKDITV
;
A
#
# COMPACT_ATOMS: atom_id res chain seq x y z
N MET A 1 -9.16 12.19 -21.72
CA MET A 1 -8.33 11.70 -22.84
C MET A 1 -7.61 10.46 -22.35
N PRO A 2 -7.72 9.29 -23.01
CA PRO A 2 -7.05 8.09 -22.53
C PRO A 2 -5.55 8.29 -22.74
N ASN A 3 -4.78 8.21 -21.66
CA ASN A 3 -3.33 8.23 -21.74
C ASN A 3 -2.90 6.87 -22.28
N ASN A 4 -2.94 6.76 -23.61
CA ASN A 4 -2.36 5.68 -24.38
C ASN A 4 -0.85 5.77 -24.19
N ALA A 5 -0.35 5.27 -23.07
CA ALA A 5 1.04 4.85 -23.01
C ALA A 5 1.12 3.68 -23.98
N GLU A 6 1.38 3.97 -25.26
CA GLU A 6 1.78 2.97 -26.22
C GLU A 6 2.94 2.22 -25.58
N ARG A 7 2.71 0.94 -25.27
CA ARG A 7 3.74 0.01 -24.82
C ARG A 7 4.13 -0.83 -26.04
N PRO A 8 4.87 -0.27 -27.02
CA PRO A 8 5.12 -0.93 -28.29
C PRO A 8 5.74 -2.32 -28.09
N LEU A 9 6.60 -2.49 -27.08
CA LEU A 9 7.26 -3.77 -26.80
C LEU A 9 6.33 -4.89 -26.28
N LEU A 10 5.22 -4.54 -25.61
CA LEU A 10 4.23 -5.52 -25.13
C LEU A 10 3.13 -5.80 -26.18
N ALA A 11 3.02 -4.96 -27.21
CA ALA A 11 2.18 -5.18 -28.38
C ALA A 11 2.93 -5.86 -29.53
N MET A 12 4.28 -5.85 -29.48
CA MET A 12 5.10 -6.70 -30.32
C MET A 12 4.88 -8.15 -29.90
N GLY A 13 4.23 -8.93 -30.76
CA GLY A 13 4.08 -10.38 -30.62
C GLY A 13 5.42 -11.11 -30.75
N LEU A 14 6.39 -10.77 -29.90
CA LEU A 14 7.70 -11.38 -29.86
C LEU A 14 7.58 -12.78 -29.27
N THR A 15 7.99 -13.74 -30.06
CA THR A 15 8.16 -15.11 -29.60
C THR A 15 9.28 -15.17 -28.56
N ARG A 16 9.22 -16.18 -27.68
CA ARG A 16 10.23 -16.43 -26.63
C ARG A 16 11.67 -16.48 -27.19
N LEU A 17 11.83 -16.92 -28.44
CA LEU A 17 13.12 -17.01 -29.14
C LEU A 17 13.62 -15.64 -29.62
N GLU A 18 12.71 -14.77 -30.09
CA GLU A 18 13.06 -13.41 -30.53
C GLU A 18 13.48 -12.53 -29.36
N PHE A 19 12.80 -12.65 -28.21
CA PHE A 19 13.21 -12.00 -26.98
C PHE A 19 14.62 -12.43 -26.55
N LEU A 20 14.93 -13.74 -26.62
CA LEU A 20 16.26 -14.28 -26.29
C LEU A 20 17.35 -13.88 -27.29
N ARG A 21 17.01 -13.57 -28.55
CA ARG A 21 17.98 -13.06 -29.54
C ARG A 21 18.32 -11.59 -29.30
N ILE A 22 17.33 -10.78 -28.92
CA ILE A 22 17.51 -9.35 -28.63
C ILE A 22 18.24 -9.14 -27.30
N SER A 23 17.92 -9.96 -26.28
CA SER A 23 18.52 -9.93 -24.95
C SER A 23 19.73 -10.85 -24.77
N GLY A 24 20.06 -11.66 -25.79
CA GLY A 24 21.13 -12.66 -25.73
C GLY A 24 22.54 -12.08 -25.62
N LYS A 25 23.47 -12.89 -25.12
CA LYS A 25 24.86 -12.58 -24.71
C LYS A 25 25.80 -12.06 -25.83
N GLY A 26 25.43 -10.99 -26.53
CA GLY A 26 26.30 -10.20 -27.41
C GLY A 26 26.47 -8.77 -26.88
N LEU A 27 27.42 -8.01 -27.43
CA LEU A 27 27.66 -6.60 -27.04
C LEU A 27 26.38 -5.75 -27.10
N THR A 28 25.51 -6.03 -28.08
CA THR A 28 24.19 -5.40 -28.21
C THR A 28 23.23 -5.82 -27.09
N GLY A 29 23.20 -7.09 -26.68
CA GLY A 29 22.35 -7.54 -25.56
C GLY A 29 22.76 -6.94 -24.22
N LEU A 30 24.06 -6.73 -23.99
CA LEU A 30 24.59 -6.03 -22.81
C LEU A 30 24.18 -4.55 -22.74
N ALA A 31 24.05 -3.87 -23.89
CA ALA A 31 23.62 -2.47 -23.93
C ALA A 31 22.08 -2.31 -23.90
N ILE A 32 21.35 -3.26 -24.50
CA ILE A 32 19.89 -3.21 -24.66
C ILE A 32 19.16 -3.73 -23.41
N ALA A 33 19.73 -4.70 -22.67
CA ALA A 33 19.06 -5.26 -21.49
C ALA A 33 18.85 -4.25 -20.34
N PRO A 34 19.83 -3.42 -19.93
CA PRO A 34 19.63 -2.40 -18.89
C PRO A 34 18.62 -1.32 -19.32
N SER A 35 18.68 -0.91 -20.59
CA SER A 35 17.79 0.10 -21.15
C SER A 35 16.35 -0.44 -21.31
N LEU A 36 16.16 -1.72 -21.64
CA LEU A 36 14.85 -2.39 -21.57
C LEU A 36 14.32 -2.48 -20.15
N LEU A 37 15.18 -2.82 -19.17
CA LEU A 37 14.79 -2.92 -17.76
C LEU A 37 14.31 -1.58 -17.18
N SER A 38 14.87 -0.47 -17.67
CA SER A 38 14.40 0.87 -17.31
C SER A 38 12.92 1.11 -17.67
N LEU A 39 12.42 0.51 -18.77
CA LEU A 39 11.00 0.58 -19.17
C LEU A 39 10.08 -0.18 -18.19
N PHE A 40 10.61 -1.16 -17.48
CA PHE A 40 9.90 -1.91 -16.44
C PHE A 40 10.05 -1.25 -15.06
N GLY A 41 10.65 -0.06 -14.99
CA GLY A 41 10.85 0.68 -13.75
C GLY A 41 12.00 0.18 -12.89
N CYS A 42 12.87 -0.68 -13.44
CA CYS A 42 14.10 -1.09 -12.77
C CYS A 42 15.09 0.07 -12.82
N LYS A 43 15.69 0.41 -11.69
CA LYS A 43 16.75 1.41 -11.67
C LYS A 43 18.07 0.77 -12.03
N GLN A 44 19.01 1.57 -12.52
CA GLN A 44 20.36 1.09 -12.86
C GLN A 44 21.04 0.42 -11.67
N GLU A 45 20.81 0.93 -10.44
CA GLU A 45 21.27 0.31 -9.19
C GLU A 45 20.78 -1.14 -9.01
N ASP A 46 19.56 -1.46 -9.44
CA ASP A 46 18.98 -2.81 -9.34
C ASP A 46 19.62 -3.75 -10.37
N VAL A 47 19.92 -3.22 -11.56
CA VAL A 47 20.59 -3.95 -12.65
C VAL A 47 22.04 -4.25 -12.28
N ASP A 48 22.74 -3.27 -11.72
CA ASP A 48 24.15 -3.37 -11.32
C ASP A 48 24.33 -4.35 -10.14
N ASN A 49 23.35 -4.41 -9.23
CA ASN A 49 23.29 -5.40 -8.15
C ASN A 49 22.78 -6.78 -8.60
N GLY A 50 22.53 -6.98 -9.90
CA GLY A 50 22.08 -8.25 -10.47
C GLY A 50 20.70 -8.72 -10.00
N THR A 51 19.90 -7.85 -9.37
CA THR A 51 18.65 -8.21 -8.72
C THR A 51 17.51 -7.32 -9.21
N VAL A 52 16.70 -7.80 -10.14
CA VAL A 52 15.50 -7.10 -10.61
C VAL A 52 14.31 -7.49 -9.74
N GLY A 53 13.89 -6.59 -8.85
CA GLY A 53 12.69 -6.74 -8.02
C GLY A 53 11.46 -6.11 -8.68
N LEU A 54 10.52 -6.92 -9.18
CA LEU A 54 9.23 -6.42 -9.66
C LEU A 54 8.21 -6.45 -8.51
N ILE A 55 7.63 -5.29 -8.19
CA ILE A 55 6.53 -5.17 -7.23
C ILE A 55 5.25 -4.86 -7.99
N THR A 56 4.30 -5.79 -7.92
CA THR A 56 2.99 -5.60 -8.54
C THR A 56 2.26 -4.42 -7.90
N THR A 57 1.72 -3.54 -8.74
CA THR A 57 0.95 -2.38 -8.28
C THR A 57 -0.36 -2.85 -7.63
N PRO A 58 -0.68 -2.40 -6.39
CA PRO A 58 -1.98 -2.65 -5.76
C PRO A 58 -3.15 -2.21 -6.63
N LYS A 59 -4.36 -2.75 -6.43
CA LYS A 59 -5.57 -2.39 -7.19
C LYS A 59 -6.01 -0.95 -6.94
N GLY A 60 -5.83 -0.47 -5.70
CA GLY A 60 -6.28 0.85 -5.30
C GLY A 60 -5.76 1.29 -3.94
N VAL A 61 -6.42 2.31 -3.41
CA VAL A 61 -6.13 2.90 -2.11
C VAL A 61 -7.44 3.27 -1.42
N LEU A 62 -7.49 3.10 -0.10
CA LEU A 62 -8.60 3.59 0.71
C LEU A 62 -8.39 5.09 0.96
N VAL A 63 -9.41 5.89 0.67
CA VAL A 63 -9.36 7.36 0.79
C VAL A 63 -10.47 7.82 1.72
N THR A 64 -10.17 8.86 2.50
CA THR A 64 -11.14 9.51 3.38
C THR A 64 -11.53 10.88 2.83
N GLN A 65 -12.82 11.19 2.83
CA GLN A 65 -13.37 12.50 2.55
C GLN A 65 -13.56 13.22 3.88
N ARG A 66 -12.61 14.09 4.24
CA ARG A 66 -12.57 14.80 5.53
C ARG A 66 -13.87 15.53 5.85
N ALA A 67 -14.47 16.18 4.85
CA ALA A 67 -15.72 16.93 4.98
C ALA A 67 -16.94 16.08 5.42
N ARG A 68 -16.86 14.75 5.34
CA ARG A 68 -17.92 13.83 5.76
C ARG A 68 -17.55 13.01 7.00
N CYS A 69 -16.31 13.11 7.47
CA CYS A 69 -15.83 12.31 8.57
C CYS A 69 -16.19 12.97 9.90
N THR A 70 -16.96 12.26 10.74
CA THR A 70 -17.39 12.74 12.06
C THR A 70 -16.54 12.20 13.20
N GLY A 71 -15.47 11.44 12.90
CA GLY A 71 -14.62 10.85 13.93
C GLY A 71 -15.29 9.75 14.75
N CYS A 72 -16.40 9.15 14.31
CA CYS A 72 -17.19 8.19 15.11
C CYS A 72 -16.54 6.82 15.43
N HIS A 73 -15.28 6.58 15.03
CA HIS A 73 -14.51 5.34 15.25
C HIS A 73 -15.10 4.02 14.71
N ARG A 74 -16.29 4.01 14.11
CA ARG A 74 -16.93 2.79 13.56
C ARG A 74 -16.04 2.03 12.59
N CYS A 75 -15.28 2.73 11.76
CA CYS A 75 -14.36 2.12 10.81
C CYS A 75 -13.21 1.36 11.47
N GLU A 76 -12.76 1.78 12.66
CA GLU A 76 -11.69 1.09 13.40
C GLU A 76 -12.22 -0.19 14.06
N THR A 77 -13.40 -0.09 14.69
CA THR A 77 -14.09 -1.22 15.31
C THR A 77 -14.43 -2.27 14.26
N SER A 78 -15.15 -1.89 13.19
CA SER A 78 -15.53 -2.82 12.12
C SER A 78 -14.31 -3.45 11.43
N CYS A 79 -13.24 -2.68 11.20
CA CYS A 79 -12.00 -3.22 10.65
C CYS A 79 -11.42 -4.34 11.52
N THR A 80 -11.33 -4.15 12.83
CA THR A 80 -10.71 -5.14 13.73
C THR A 80 -11.62 -6.32 13.99
N THR A 81 -12.92 -6.08 14.20
CA THR A 81 -13.90 -7.17 14.38
C THR A 81 -13.92 -8.11 13.17
N PHE A 82 -13.92 -7.56 11.95
CA PHE A 82 -13.98 -8.38 10.73
C PHE A 82 -12.69 -9.16 10.47
N ASN A 83 -11.53 -8.52 10.64
CA ASN A 83 -10.25 -9.12 10.23
C ASN A 83 -9.57 -9.92 11.35
N ASP A 84 -9.80 -9.55 12.61
CA ASP A 84 -9.07 -10.09 13.76
C ASP A 84 -9.98 -10.81 14.77
N GLY A 85 -11.31 -10.62 14.69
CA GLY A 85 -12.26 -11.17 15.67
C GLY A 85 -12.18 -10.51 17.05
N SER A 86 -11.41 -9.42 17.19
CA SER A 86 -11.27 -8.61 18.40
C SER A 86 -11.45 -7.13 18.08
N VAL A 87 -11.52 -6.28 19.11
CA VAL A 87 -11.71 -4.82 18.94
C VAL A 87 -10.51 -4.10 19.51
N GLY A 88 -9.85 -3.28 18.68
CA GLY A 88 -8.76 -2.43 19.15
C GLY A 88 -8.38 -1.34 18.16
N THR A 89 -8.55 -0.08 18.56
CA THR A 89 -8.26 1.09 17.72
C THR A 89 -6.78 1.18 17.36
N PHE A 90 -5.88 0.79 18.27
CA PHE A 90 -4.43 0.82 18.05
C PHE A 90 -3.99 -0.05 16.87
N PHE A 91 -4.40 -1.32 16.82
CA PHE A 91 -4.01 -2.26 15.76
C PHE A 91 -4.97 -2.28 14.56
N SER A 92 -5.99 -1.43 14.56
CA SER A 92 -6.84 -1.20 13.39
C SER A 92 -6.02 -0.81 12.16
N ARG A 93 -6.43 -1.34 11.00
CA ARG A 93 -5.77 -1.11 9.70
C ARG A 93 -6.12 0.24 9.07
N ILE A 94 -7.02 0.98 9.70
CA ILE A 94 -7.39 2.38 9.47
C ILE A 94 -7.31 3.12 10.82
N LYS A 95 -6.87 4.38 10.86
CA LYS A 95 -6.64 5.07 12.13
C LYS A 95 -7.28 6.46 12.17
N ILE A 96 -8.29 6.63 13.01
CA ILE A 96 -8.89 7.93 13.36
C ILE A 96 -8.36 8.40 14.72
N HIS A 97 -8.10 7.48 15.64
CA HIS A 97 -7.70 7.81 17.02
C HIS A 97 -6.46 8.72 17.11
N ARG A 98 -5.55 8.66 16.12
CA ARG A 98 -4.37 9.52 16.05
C ARG A 98 -4.69 11.01 15.92
N HIS A 99 -5.85 11.32 15.34
CA HIS A 99 -6.29 12.69 15.03
C HIS A 99 -7.55 13.09 15.80
N TYR A 100 -8.09 12.20 16.64
CA TYR A 100 -9.36 12.44 17.31
C TYR A 100 -9.33 13.68 18.19
N PHE A 101 -8.27 13.89 18.98
CA PHE A 101 -8.20 15.03 19.90
C PHE A 101 -7.69 16.31 19.24
N PHE A 102 -6.63 16.21 18.42
CA PHE A 102 -5.89 17.38 17.93
C PHE A 102 -5.70 17.41 16.41
N GLY A 103 -6.43 16.60 15.64
CA GLY A 103 -6.38 16.62 14.18
C GLY A 103 -5.05 16.21 13.56
N ASP A 104 -4.88 16.55 12.29
CA ASP A 104 -3.84 16.00 11.40
C ASP A 104 -2.44 16.56 11.71
N ASN A 105 -2.34 17.77 12.26
CA ASN A 105 -1.05 18.41 12.57
C ASN A 105 -0.74 18.48 14.08
N GLY A 106 -1.47 17.72 14.91
CA GLY A 106 -1.21 17.61 16.35
C GLY A 106 -1.67 18.83 17.16
N VAL A 107 -1.16 18.92 18.40
CA VAL A 107 -1.60 19.92 19.39
C VAL A 107 -1.44 21.33 18.85
N GLY A 108 -2.51 22.14 18.91
CA GLY A 108 -2.52 23.51 18.41
C GLY A 108 -2.79 23.66 16.90
N SER A 109 -2.98 22.55 16.17
CA SER A 109 -3.30 22.59 14.74
C SER A 109 -4.70 23.06 14.39
N GLY A 110 -5.56 23.20 15.40
CA GLY A 110 -6.96 23.54 15.23
C GLY A 110 -7.80 22.41 14.63
N GLY A 111 -7.31 21.18 14.45
CA GLY A 111 -8.13 20.03 14.04
C GLY A 111 -8.63 19.16 15.20
N GLY A 112 -9.54 18.21 14.92
CA GLY A 112 -10.04 17.24 15.90
C GLY A 112 -10.99 17.82 16.96
N LEU A 113 -11.24 17.06 18.02
CA LEU A 113 -12.21 17.37 19.08
C LEU A 113 -11.90 18.68 19.81
N PHE A 114 -10.62 18.96 20.07
CA PHE A 114 -10.17 20.20 20.72
C PHE A 114 -9.77 21.29 19.72
N GLY A 115 -10.18 21.15 18.46
CA GLY A 115 -9.98 22.11 17.40
C GLY A 115 -11.31 22.53 16.75
N ASP A 116 -11.37 22.43 15.43
CA ASP A 116 -12.45 22.84 14.54
C ASP A 116 -13.45 21.70 14.24
N LEU A 117 -13.34 20.58 14.97
CA LEU A 117 -14.14 19.36 14.77
C LEU A 117 -13.97 18.69 13.39
N ASN A 118 -12.88 18.99 12.68
CA ASN A 118 -12.53 18.25 11.46
C ASN A 118 -11.70 17.01 11.78
N TYR A 119 -12.17 15.84 11.33
CA TYR A 119 -11.53 14.54 11.57
C TYR A 119 -11.05 13.90 10.26
N THR A 120 -9.85 13.31 10.29
CA THR A 120 -9.31 12.51 9.18
C THR A 120 -9.05 11.08 9.66
N ALA A 121 -9.35 10.12 8.78
CA ALA A 121 -8.91 8.75 8.94
C ALA A 121 -7.64 8.52 8.12
N ASP A 122 -6.59 8.08 8.77
CA ASP A 122 -5.39 7.64 8.08
C ASP A 122 -5.57 6.26 7.47
N THR A 123 -5.05 6.13 6.25
CA THR A 123 -5.18 4.93 5.45
C THR A 123 -3.82 4.48 4.94
N CYS A 124 -3.66 3.17 4.77
CA CYS A 124 -2.48 2.65 4.08
C CYS A 124 -2.47 3.15 2.65
N ARG A 125 -1.41 3.84 2.27
CA ARG A 125 -1.27 4.43 0.93
C ARG A 125 -1.00 3.42 -0.18
N GLN A 126 -0.81 2.14 0.15
CA GLN A 126 -0.48 1.09 -0.82
C GLN A 126 0.61 1.54 -1.81
N CYS A 127 1.72 2.03 -1.24
CA CYS A 127 2.75 2.77 -1.94
C CYS A 127 3.32 2.00 -3.14
N LYS A 128 3.67 2.73 -4.21
CA LYS A 128 4.42 2.20 -5.36
C LYS A 128 5.78 1.63 -4.95
N ASP A 129 6.47 2.31 -4.04
CA ASP A 129 7.72 1.82 -3.42
C ASP A 129 7.50 1.50 -1.92
N PRO A 130 7.04 0.29 -1.57
CA PRO A 130 6.68 -0.08 -0.21
C PRO A 130 7.90 -0.37 0.66
N GLN A 131 8.33 0.61 1.45
CA GLN A 131 9.41 0.43 2.43
C GLN A 131 9.11 -0.69 3.44
N CYS A 132 7.84 -0.84 3.85
CA CYS A 132 7.42 -1.90 4.76
C CYS A 132 7.69 -3.32 4.20
N LEU A 133 7.63 -3.50 2.88
CA LEU A 133 7.95 -4.77 2.22
C LEU A 133 9.46 -5.01 2.25
N LYS A 134 10.26 -4.00 1.88
CA LYS A 134 11.72 -4.07 1.77
C LYS A 134 12.42 -4.41 3.09
N VAL A 135 11.92 -3.88 4.21
CA VAL A 135 12.56 -4.08 5.52
C VAL A 135 12.16 -5.37 6.22
N CYS A 136 11.26 -6.19 5.65
CA CYS A 136 10.79 -7.38 6.33
C CYS A 136 11.86 -8.48 6.32
N PRO A 137 12.46 -8.86 7.47
CA PRO A 137 13.63 -9.76 7.49
C PRO A 137 13.31 -11.20 7.07
N ILE A 138 12.04 -11.56 7.03
CA ILE A 138 11.55 -12.91 6.70
C ILE A 138 10.65 -12.92 5.45
N GLY A 139 10.52 -11.78 4.76
CA GLY A 139 9.68 -11.64 3.56
C GLY A 139 8.20 -11.97 3.79
N ALA A 140 7.64 -11.65 4.96
CA ALA A 140 6.22 -11.87 5.26
C ALA A 140 5.29 -10.85 4.59
N ILE A 141 5.81 -9.77 4.01
CA ILE A 141 5.01 -8.74 3.36
C ILE A 141 5.21 -8.89 1.86
N SER A 142 4.12 -9.10 1.12
CA SER A 142 4.16 -9.34 -0.32
C SER A 142 2.85 -8.93 -0.99
N TYR A 143 2.84 -8.91 -2.31
CA TYR A 143 1.60 -8.73 -3.06
C TYR A 143 0.70 -9.95 -2.90
N ASN A 144 -0.53 -9.73 -2.47
CA ASN A 144 -1.57 -10.74 -2.37
C ASN A 144 -2.49 -10.63 -3.59
N GLU A 145 -2.52 -11.66 -4.43
CA GLU A 145 -3.32 -11.64 -5.68
C GLU A 145 -4.83 -11.63 -5.42
N LYS A 146 -5.29 -12.37 -4.41
CA LYS A 146 -6.70 -12.46 -4.05
C LYS A 146 -7.26 -11.07 -3.69
N GLU A 147 -6.60 -10.40 -2.76
CA GLU A 147 -7.00 -9.06 -2.30
C GLU A 147 -6.54 -7.96 -3.27
N GLY A 148 -5.56 -8.26 -4.13
CA GLY A 148 -4.97 -7.31 -5.07
C GLY A 148 -4.25 -6.15 -4.39
N CYS A 149 -3.56 -6.40 -3.29
CA CYS A 149 -2.84 -5.38 -2.54
C CYS A 149 -1.59 -5.96 -1.89
N ILE A 150 -0.69 -5.10 -1.42
CA ILE A 150 0.40 -5.57 -0.56
C ILE A 150 -0.22 -5.94 0.79
N ALA A 151 0.09 -7.10 1.34
CA ALA A 151 -0.47 -7.58 2.59
C ALA A 151 0.60 -8.30 3.44
N VAL A 152 0.30 -8.48 4.73
CA VAL A 152 1.15 -9.27 5.63
C VAL A 152 0.63 -10.70 5.68
N ASP A 153 1.49 -11.67 5.43
CA ASP A 153 1.24 -13.08 5.72
C ASP A 153 1.42 -13.32 7.23
N HIS A 154 0.30 -13.52 7.92
CA HIS A 154 0.28 -13.74 9.37
C HIS A 154 0.96 -15.05 9.80
N LYS A 155 1.01 -16.07 8.93
CA LYS A 155 1.68 -17.35 9.24
C LYS A 155 3.19 -17.18 9.31
N ARG A 156 3.74 -16.36 8.42
CA ARG A 156 5.16 -16.06 8.37
C ARG A 156 5.57 -14.99 9.37
N CYS A 157 4.73 -13.95 9.56
CA CYS A 157 5.07 -12.79 10.38
C CYS A 157 5.56 -13.16 11.80
N ILE A 158 6.72 -12.63 12.19
CA ILE A 158 7.32 -12.82 13.54
C ILE A 158 7.07 -11.66 14.51
N GLY A 159 6.34 -10.61 14.10
CA GLY A 159 6.01 -9.50 15.00
C GLY A 159 7.15 -8.54 15.31
N CYS A 160 8.25 -8.55 14.54
CA CYS A 160 9.46 -7.75 14.83
C CYS A 160 9.29 -6.23 14.66
N SER A 161 8.13 -5.74 14.24
CA SER A 161 7.80 -4.31 14.08
C SER A 161 8.67 -3.48 13.10
N ALA A 162 9.62 -4.08 12.39
CA ALA A 162 10.45 -3.37 11.40
C ALA A 162 9.60 -2.60 10.36
N CYS A 163 8.53 -3.23 9.87
CA CYS A 163 7.58 -2.62 8.93
C CYS A 163 6.76 -1.45 9.50
N THR A 164 6.54 -1.41 10.82
CA THR A 164 5.88 -0.31 11.51
C THR A 164 6.76 0.94 11.44
N THR A 165 8.03 0.80 11.82
CA THR A 165 9.01 1.89 11.84
C THR A 165 9.36 2.39 10.44
N ALA A 166 9.47 1.49 9.45
CA ALA A 166 9.80 1.87 8.09
C ALA A 166 8.65 2.54 7.32
N CYS A 167 7.41 2.45 7.81
CA CYS A 167 6.27 3.05 7.13
C CYS A 167 6.21 4.56 7.41
N PRO A 168 6.33 5.44 6.39
CA PRO A 168 6.27 6.90 6.62
C PRO A 168 4.93 7.37 7.21
N TRP A 169 3.89 6.54 7.04
CA TRP A 169 2.52 6.80 7.49
C TRP A 169 2.17 6.03 8.78
N MET A 170 3.10 5.22 9.29
CA MET A 170 2.93 4.33 10.45
C MET A 170 1.65 3.47 10.40
N MET A 171 1.33 2.94 9.20
CA MET A 171 0.08 2.22 8.96
C MET A 171 0.15 0.72 9.24
N ALA A 172 1.34 0.14 9.23
CA ALA A 172 1.54 -1.21 9.74
C ALA A 172 1.59 -1.14 11.27
N THR A 173 0.91 -2.04 11.95
CA THR A 173 0.90 -2.10 13.43
C THR A 173 0.96 -3.55 13.87
N VAL A 174 1.64 -3.82 14.98
CA VAL A 174 1.66 -5.15 15.60
C VAL A 174 0.54 -5.24 16.62
N ASN A 175 -0.35 -6.21 16.43
CA ASN A 175 -1.36 -6.55 17.43
C ASN A 175 -0.66 -7.16 18.65
N THR A 176 -0.94 -6.60 19.83
CA THR A 176 -0.29 -6.98 21.10
C THR A 176 -0.68 -8.37 21.60
N GLU A 177 -1.82 -8.90 21.16
CA GLU A 177 -2.31 -10.23 21.52
C GLU A 177 -1.73 -11.28 20.57
N THR A 178 -1.95 -11.11 19.27
CA THR A 178 -1.52 -12.11 18.26
C THR A 178 -0.03 -12.04 17.96
N LYS A 179 0.64 -10.95 18.35
CA LYS A 179 2.03 -10.62 18.02
C LYS A 179 2.30 -10.61 16.51
N LYS A 180 1.27 -10.37 15.69
CA LYS A 180 1.39 -10.26 14.23
C LYS A 180 1.23 -8.83 13.77
N SER A 181 2.00 -8.45 12.76
CA SER A 181 1.82 -7.17 12.08
C SER A 181 0.63 -7.26 11.11
N SER A 182 -0.06 -6.14 10.95
CA SER A 182 -1.18 -5.98 10.04
C SER A 182 -1.20 -4.58 9.45
N LYS A 183 -1.71 -4.47 8.23
CA LYS A 183 -1.99 -3.22 7.52
C LYS A 183 -3.21 -3.42 6.62
N CYS A 184 -3.77 -2.34 6.06
CA CYS A 184 -4.96 -2.42 5.22
C CYS A 184 -4.77 -3.40 4.05
N ILE A 185 -5.78 -4.24 3.83
CA ILE A 185 -5.84 -5.25 2.78
C ILE A 185 -6.90 -4.92 1.71
N LEU A 186 -7.43 -3.69 1.69
CA LEU A 186 -8.46 -3.24 0.74
C LEU A 186 -9.75 -4.08 0.74
N CYS A 187 -10.12 -4.71 1.86
CA CYS A 187 -11.36 -5.50 1.96
C CYS A 187 -12.66 -4.67 1.98
N GLY A 188 -12.58 -3.34 2.11
CA GLY A 188 -13.74 -2.44 2.02
C GLY A 188 -14.63 -2.36 3.27
N GLU A 189 -14.43 -3.22 4.26
CA GLU A 189 -15.32 -3.33 5.43
C GLU A 189 -15.46 -2.01 6.21
N CYS A 190 -14.35 -1.29 6.42
CA CYS A 190 -14.39 0.05 7.03
C CYS A 190 -15.22 1.08 6.25
N ALA A 191 -15.30 0.95 4.92
CA ALA A 191 -16.13 1.81 4.07
C ALA A 191 -17.61 1.39 4.16
N ASN A 192 -17.90 0.09 4.16
CA ASN A 192 -19.25 -0.44 4.36
C ASN A 192 -19.84 -0.01 5.70
N ALA A 193 -19.04 0.00 6.76
CA ALA A 193 -19.46 0.39 8.10
C ALA A 193 -19.59 1.92 8.30
N CYS A 194 -19.15 2.73 7.34
CA CYS A 194 -19.12 4.19 7.45
C CYS A 194 -20.51 4.81 7.22
N PRO A 195 -21.17 5.38 8.24
CA PRO A 195 -22.54 5.87 8.11
C PRO A 195 -22.67 7.13 7.23
N THR A 196 -21.60 7.91 7.11
CA THR A 196 -21.59 9.18 6.35
C THR A 196 -21.05 9.03 4.94
N GLY A 197 -20.61 7.82 4.55
CA GLY A 197 -19.95 7.59 3.27
C GLY A 197 -18.64 8.37 3.11
N ALA A 198 -17.93 8.66 4.22
CA ALA A 198 -16.64 9.36 4.19
C ALA A 198 -15.51 8.50 3.62
N LEU A 199 -15.64 7.18 3.62
CA LEU A 199 -14.58 6.26 3.20
C LEU A 199 -14.92 5.60 1.86
N LYS A 200 -13.94 5.53 0.97
CA LYS A 200 -14.07 4.86 -0.33
C LYS A 200 -12.74 4.23 -0.76
N ILE A 201 -12.80 3.04 -1.33
CA ILE A 201 -11.66 2.48 -2.06
C ILE A 201 -11.73 3.03 -3.49
N ILE A 202 -10.64 3.65 -3.93
CA ILE A 202 -10.48 4.19 -5.28
C ILE A 202 -9.42 3.35 -5.97
N GLU A 203 -9.73 2.84 -7.17
CA GLU A 203 -8.74 2.15 -7.97
C GLU A 203 -7.70 3.14 -8.51
N TRP A 204 -6.46 2.71 -8.67
CA TRP A 204 -5.41 3.61 -9.17
C TRP A 204 -5.70 4.16 -10.57
N LYS A 205 -6.41 3.39 -11.40
CA LYS A 205 -6.82 3.84 -12.75
C LYS A 205 -7.80 5.02 -12.71
N ASP A 206 -8.52 5.19 -11.61
CA ASP A 206 -9.55 6.22 -11.43
C ASP A 206 -9.00 7.45 -10.69
N ILE A 207 -7.75 7.40 -10.21
CA ILE A 207 -7.06 8.55 -9.62
C ILE A 207 -6.53 9.41 -10.75
N THR A 208 -7.33 10.39 -11.17
CA THR A 208 -6.88 11.43 -12.09
C THR A 208 -5.97 12.39 -11.35
N VAL A 209 -4.71 12.49 -11.79
CA VAL A 209 -3.79 13.59 -11.45
C VAL A 209 -3.87 14.62 -12.56
#